data_AF-A0A1I3V5R2-F1
#
_entry.id   AF-A0A1I3V5R2-F1
#
_cell.length_a   1.000
_cell.length_b   1.000
_cell.length_c   1.000
_cell.angle_alpha   90.00
_cell.angle_beta   90.00
_cell.angle_gamma   90.00
#
_symmetry.space_group_name_H-M   'P 1'
#
loop_
_entity.id
_entity.type
_entity.pdbx_description
1 polymer ?
#
loop_
_entity_poly.entity_id
_entity_poly.type
_entity_poly.pdbx_seq_one_letter_code
_entity_poly.pdbx_strand_id
1 'polypeptide(L)' 'MSQNELEDFLYHLKKYMEYTTEMRAAFEHLSDEQQRMIVDASPTKEGPETISKHAYAWHDELFNRVNPES' A
#
# COMPACT_ATOMS: atom_id res chain seq x y z
N MET A 1 13.68 18.67 9.63
CA MET A 1 13.10 18.16 8.37
C MET A 1 12.26 19.28 7.81
N SER A 2 12.57 19.71 6.59
CA SER A 2 11.80 20.80 5.97
C SER A 2 10.39 20.29 5.67
N GLN A 3 9.40 21.17 5.70
CA GLN A 3 8.01 20.83 5.37
C GLN A 3 7.91 20.10 4.01
N ASN A 4 8.79 20.45 3.07
CA ASN A 4 8.88 19.81 1.76
C ASN A 4 9.26 18.33 1.82
N GLU A 5 10.15 17.90 2.71
CA GLU A 5 10.56 16.47 2.80
C GLU A 5 9.42 15.58 3.30
N LEU A 6 8.57 16.12 4.18
CA LEU A 6 7.40 15.40 4.70
C LEU A 6 6.28 15.36 3.66
N GLU A 7 6.05 16.46 2.95
CA GLU A 7 5.09 16.52 1.83
C GLU A 7 5.50 15.58 0.69
N ASP A 8 6.80 15.52 0.36
CA ASP A 8 7.36 14.57 -0.60
C ASP A 8 7.13 13.12 -0.15
N PHE A 9 7.37 12.82 1.13
CA PHE A 9 7.12 11.49 1.67
C PHE A 9 5.62 11.11 1.60
N LEU A 10 4.72 12.03 1.96
CA LEU A 10 3.28 11.83 1.85
C LEU A 10 2.84 11.58 0.40
N TYR A 11 3.42 12.32 -0.54
CA TYR A 11 3.20 12.09 -1.97
C TYR A 11 3.61 10.68 -2.38
N HIS A 12 4.82 10.24 -2.00
CA HIS A 12 5.29 8.88 -2.29
C HIS A 12 4.46 7.80 -1.60
N LEU A 13 4.00 8.03 -0.37
CA LEU A 13 3.13 7.11 0.34
C LEU A 13 1.76 6.98 -0.34
N LYS A 14 1.20 8.08 -0.84
CA LYS A 14 -0.02 8.05 -1.66
C LYS A 14 0.20 7.29 -2.97
N LYS A 15 1.34 7.47 -3.64
CA LYS A 15 1.70 6.68 -4.84
C LYS A 15 1.86 5.20 -4.54
N TYR A 16 2.46 4.87 -3.41
CA TYR A 16 2.56 3.49 -2.95
C TYR A 16 1.17 2.87 -2.71
N MET A 17 0.26 3.61 -2.06
CA MET A 17 -1.13 3.20 -1.89
C MET A 17 -1.82 2.93 -3.23
N GLU A 18 -1.75 3.86 -4.20
CA GLU A 18 -2.29 3.69 -5.55
C GLU A 18 -1.75 2.41 -6.22
N TYR A 19 -0.44 2.20 -6.19
CA TYR A 19 0.20 1.03 -6.79
C TYR A 19 -0.23 -0.28 -6.12
N THR A 20 -0.33 -0.32 -4.79
CA THR A 20 -0.77 -1.53 -4.07
C THR A 20 -2.23 -1.87 -4.35
N THR A 21 -3.07 -0.88 -4.61
CA THR A 21 -4.46 -1.08 -5.06
C THR A 21 -4.50 -1.68 -6.47
N GLU A 22 -3.71 -1.16 -7.40
CA GLU A 22 -3.59 -1.73 -8.75
C GLU A 22 -3.05 -3.16 -8.71
N MET A 23 -2.06 -3.43 -7.86
CA MET A 23 -1.50 -4.77 -7.67
C MET A 23 -2.55 -5.75 -7.10
N ARG A 24 -3.40 -5.30 -6.17
CA ARG A 24 -4.52 -6.09 -5.66
C ARG A 24 -5.53 -6.41 -6.75
N ALA A 25 -5.93 -5.41 -7.54
CA ALA A 25 -6.85 -5.61 -8.66
C ALA A 25 -6.29 -6.59 -9.70
N ALA A 26 -5.01 -6.45 -10.06
CA ALA A 26 -4.33 -7.38 -10.97
C ALA A 26 -4.32 -8.82 -10.40
N PHE A 27 -4.08 -8.97 -9.10
CA PHE A 27 -4.09 -10.26 -8.42
C PHE A 27 -5.47 -10.94 -8.42
N GLU A 28 -6.54 -10.17 -8.22
CA GLU A 28 -7.93 -10.65 -8.24
C GLU A 28 -8.34 -11.26 -9.60
N HIS A 29 -7.66 -10.89 -10.70
CA HIS A 29 -7.92 -11.41 -12.04
C HIS A 29 -7.11 -12.67 -12.40
N LEU A 30 -6.19 -13.10 -11.54
CA LEU A 30 -5.37 -14.29 -11.76
C LEU A 30 -6.11 -15.58 -11.41
N SER A 31 -5.63 -16.71 -11.94
CA SER A 31 -6.11 -18.02 -11.51
C SER A 31 -5.65 -18.36 -10.09
N ASP A 32 -6.35 -19.26 -9.41
CA ASP A 32 -5.97 -19.73 -8.06
C ASP A 32 -4.54 -20.29 -7.98
N GLU A 33 -4.06 -20.91 -9.06
CA GLU A 33 -2.68 -21.42 -9.12
C GLU A 33 -1.67 -20.25 -9.16
N GLN A 34 -1.91 -19.27 -10.02
CA GLN A 34 -1.07 -18.07 -10.12
C GLN A 34 -1.08 -17.25 -8.83
N GLN A 35 -2.26 -17.11 -8.21
CA GLN A 35 -2.39 -16.46 -6.90
C GLN A 35 -1.57 -17.16 -5.83
N ARG A 36 -1.65 -18.50 -5.75
CA ARG A 36 -0.84 -19.30 -4.81
C ARG A 36 0.65 -19.14 -5.07
N MET A 37 1.10 -19.20 -6.32
CA MET A 37 2.52 -18.99 -6.65
C MET A 37 3.04 -17.64 -6.18
N ILE A 38 2.25 -16.57 -6.33
CA ILE A 38 2.62 -15.23 -5.87
C ILE A 38 2.68 -15.16 -4.34
N VAL A 39 1.67 -15.69 -3.65
CA VAL A 39 1.63 -15.71 -2.17
C VAL A 39 2.78 -16.55 -1.61
N ASP A 40 3.06 -17.70 -2.22
CA ASP A 40 4.17 -18.57 -1.81
C ASP A 40 5.53 -17.94 -2.07
N ALA A 41 5.66 -17.10 -3.11
CA ALA A 41 6.89 -16.34 -3.36
C ALA A 41 7.06 -15.13 -2.41
N SER A 42 5.98 -14.68 -1.75
CA SER A 42 6.03 -13.55 -0.82
C SER A 42 6.88 -13.88 0.42
N PRO A 43 7.79 -12.98 0.86
CA PRO A 43 8.57 -13.17 2.08
C PRO A 43 7.71 -13.33 3.34
N THR A 44 6.55 -12.67 3.39
CA THR A 44 5.61 -12.73 4.51
C THR A 44 4.53 -13.79 4.33
N LYS A 45 4.50 -14.47 3.18
CA LYS A 45 3.40 -15.37 2.77
C LYS A 45 2.03 -14.68 2.76
N GLU A 46 2.03 -13.38 2.53
CA GLU A 46 0.83 -12.57 2.38
C GLU A 46 0.67 -12.11 0.94
N GLY A 47 -0.59 -11.99 0.51
CA GLY A 47 -0.94 -11.50 -0.82
C GLY A 47 -0.99 -9.96 -0.89
N PRO A 48 -1.18 -9.42 -2.10
CA PRO A 48 -1.29 -7.98 -2.36
C PRO A 48 -2.38 -7.25 -1.55
N GLU A 49 -3.43 -7.96 -1.11
CA GLU A 49 -4.47 -7.40 -0.25
C GLU A 49 -3.89 -6.87 1.07
N THR A 50 -3.04 -7.65 1.74
CA THR A 50 -2.42 -7.25 3.01
C THR A 50 -1.51 -6.04 2.80
N ILE A 51 -0.75 -6.02 1.70
CA ILE A 51 0.15 -4.92 1.35
C ILE A 51 -0.66 -3.63 1.14
N SER A 52 -1.77 -3.71 0.39
CA SER A 52 -2.68 -2.58 0.19
C SER A 52 -3.25 -2.08 1.51
N LYS A 53 -3.76 -2.99 2.36
CA LYS A 53 -4.29 -2.64 3.68
C LYS A 53 -3.27 -1.91 4.55
N HIS A 54 -2.01 -2.35 4.56
CA HIS A 54 -0.94 -1.68 5.30
C HIS A 54 -0.63 -0.30 4.72
N ALA A 55 -0.61 -0.15 3.39
CA ALA A 55 -0.38 1.13 2.73
C ALA A 55 -1.47 2.16 3.08
N TYR A 56 -2.75 1.76 3.05
CA TYR A 56 -3.87 2.61 3.48
C TYR A 56 -3.76 2.98 4.96
N ALA A 57 -3.53 2.01 5.85
CA ALA A 57 -3.43 2.27 7.28
C ALA A 57 -2.27 3.23 7.62
N TRP A 58 -1.13 3.09 6.94
CA TRP A 58 0.01 4.00 7.13
C TRP A 58 -0.31 5.39 6.59
N HIS A 59 -0.89 5.48 5.40
CA HIS A 59 -1.31 6.76 4.82
C HIS A 59 -2.27 7.49 5.75
N ASP A 60 -3.34 6.84 6.20
CA ASP A 60 -4.38 7.47 7.02
C ASP A 60 -3.84 7.91 8.39
N GLU A 61 -3.05 7.05 9.05
CA GLU A 61 -2.43 7.40 10.33
C GLU A 61 -1.47 8.59 10.20
N LEU A 62 -0.64 8.61 9.15
CA LEU A 62 0.30 9.71 8.93
C LEU A 62 -0.44 10.99 8.54
N PHE A 63 -1.44 10.89 7.65
CA PHE A 63 -2.26 12.02 7.22
C PHE A 63 -2.99 12.66 8.40
N ASN A 64 -3.63 11.87 9.27
CA ASN A 64 -4.32 12.37 10.47
C ASN A 64 -3.37 13.07 11.45
N ARG A 65 -2.13 12.58 11.58
CA ARG A 65 -1.10 13.22 12.44
C ARG A 65 -0.61 14.55 11.87
N VAL A 66 -0.55 14.68 10.55
CA VAL A 66 -0.11 15.90 9.86
C VAL A 66 -1.26 16.91 9.73
N ASN A 67 -2.50 16.43 9.59
CA ASN A 67 -3.71 17.24 9.42
C ASN A 67 -4.79 16.89 10.48
N PRO A 68 -4.55 17.18 11.78
CA PRO A 68 -5.43 16.76 12.87
C PRO A 68 -6.83 17.43 12.90
N GLU A 69 -7.08 18.43 12.05
CA GLU A 69 -8.33 19.21 12.00
C GLU A 69 -9.13 19.05 10.69
N SER A 70 -8.75 18.09 9.82
CA SER A 70 -9.45 17.82 8.54
C SER A 70 -10.62 16.85 8.67
#